data_AF-E2A491-F1
#
_entry.id   AF-E2A491-F1
#
_cell.length_a   1.000
_cell.length_b   1.000
_cell.length_c   1.000
_cell.angle_alpha   90.00
_cell.angle_beta   90.00
_cell.angle_gamma   90.00
#
_symmetry.space_group_name_H-M   'P 1'
#
loop_
_entity.id
_entity.type
_entity.pdbx_description
1 polymer ?
#
loop_
_entity_poly.entity_id
_entity_poly.type
_entity_poly.pdbx_seq_one_letter_code
_entity_poly.pdbx_strand_id
1 'polypeptide(L)'
;MLDRGKVFYEKLVAARGKVAKVAAHFITDGSTILTHSKSRVVLQAMKEAAASNKIFEVYVTSSSPDNNGKEMCQSLTKLGISCTVILDSAVGYVMEQVDMVMVGAEGVAESGGVINKYTSSTLNNNLKKEHPLVDYTPPHYISLLFTDLGILTPSAVSDELIKLYL
;
A
#
# COMPACT_ATOMS: atom_id res chain seq x y z
N MET A 1 -7.78 -18.70 -26.69
CA MET A 1 -7.13 -17.74 -25.76
C MET A 1 -8.13 -16.93 -24.95
N LEU A 2 -9.32 -16.60 -25.48
CA LEU A 2 -10.33 -15.79 -24.78
C LEU A 2 -10.79 -16.39 -23.43
N ASP A 3 -11.03 -17.70 -23.35
CA ASP A 3 -11.50 -18.31 -22.10
C ASP A 3 -10.44 -18.27 -20.99
N ARG A 4 -9.16 -18.51 -21.33
CA ARG A 4 -8.04 -18.33 -20.38
C ARG A 4 -7.91 -16.86 -19.96
N GLY A 5 -8.13 -15.93 -20.88
CA GLY A 5 -8.15 -14.50 -20.58
C GLY A 5 -9.24 -14.11 -19.58
N LYS A 6 -10.45 -14.69 -19.71
CA LYS A 6 -11.54 -14.49 -18.74
C LYS A 6 -11.18 -15.01 -17.36
N VAL A 7 -10.66 -16.24 -17.28
CA VAL A 7 -10.23 -16.84 -15.99
C VAL A 7 -9.13 -15.99 -15.35
N PHE A 8 -8.17 -15.49 -16.12
CA PHE A 8 -7.12 -14.60 -15.61
C PHE A 8 -7.67 -13.27 -15.11
N TYR A 9 -8.60 -12.67 -15.86
CA TYR A 9 -9.28 -11.43 -15.47
C TYR A 9 -10.06 -11.60 -14.15
N GLU A 10 -10.82 -12.68 -14.01
CA GLU A 10 -11.58 -12.98 -12.78
C GLU A 10 -10.64 -13.13 -11.56
N LYS A 11 -9.49 -13.79 -11.74
CA LYS A 11 -8.46 -13.88 -10.70
C LYS A 11 -7.93 -12.50 -10.29
N LEU A 12 -7.60 -11.63 -11.26
CA LEU A 12 -7.11 -10.28 -10.99
C LEU A 12 -8.12 -9.40 -10.25
N VAL A 13 -9.41 -9.49 -10.61
CA VAL A 13 -10.48 -8.75 -9.94
C VAL A 13 -10.63 -9.22 -8.48
N ALA A 14 -10.55 -10.54 -8.24
CA ALA A 14 -10.65 -11.12 -6.90
C ALA A 14 -9.40 -10.89 -6.03
N ALA A 15 -8.22 -10.75 -6.64
CA ALA A 15 -6.93 -10.65 -5.95
C ALA A 15 -6.92 -9.55 -4.89
N ARG A 16 -7.38 -8.33 -5.24
CA ARG A 16 -7.40 -7.19 -4.31
C ARG A 16 -8.16 -7.48 -3.02
N GLY A 17 -9.33 -8.08 -3.14
CA GLY A 17 -10.16 -8.43 -1.99
C GLY A 17 -9.52 -9.50 -1.11
N LYS A 18 -8.80 -10.45 -1.72
CA LYS A 18 -8.03 -11.45 -0.96
C LYS A 18 -6.91 -10.78 -0.16
N VAL A 19 -6.11 -9.93 -0.81
CA VAL A 19 -5.00 -9.20 -0.16
C VAL A 19 -5.52 -8.36 1.00
N ALA A 20 -6.59 -7.59 0.77
CA ALA A 20 -7.19 -6.74 1.79
C ALA A 20 -7.68 -7.54 3.00
N LYS A 21 -8.35 -8.67 2.78
CA LYS A 21 -8.81 -9.54 3.88
C LYS A 21 -7.65 -10.10 4.68
N VAL A 22 -6.59 -10.58 4.03
CA VAL A 22 -5.41 -11.12 4.73
C VAL A 22 -4.73 -10.01 5.55
N ALA A 23 -4.48 -8.85 4.94
CA ALA A 23 -3.85 -7.71 5.60
C ALA A 23 -4.68 -7.17 6.78
N ALA A 24 -6.01 -7.15 6.69
CA ALA A 24 -6.89 -6.67 7.75
C ALA A 24 -6.75 -7.44 9.07
N HIS A 25 -6.23 -8.68 9.06
CA HIS A 25 -5.97 -9.44 10.29
C HIS A 25 -4.83 -8.86 11.12
N PHE A 26 -3.86 -8.19 10.48
CA PHE A 26 -2.67 -7.62 11.12
C PHE A 26 -2.93 -6.26 11.76
N ILE A 27 -4.01 -5.58 11.38
CA ILE A 27 -4.45 -4.37 12.07
C ILE A 27 -4.98 -4.76 13.44
N THR A 28 -4.42 -4.23 14.52
CA THR A 28 -4.88 -4.51 15.88
C THR A 28 -5.79 -3.39 16.39
N ASP A 29 -6.67 -3.72 17.32
CA ASP A 29 -7.52 -2.72 17.97
C ASP A 29 -6.65 -1.75 18.80
N GLY A 30 -6.97 -0.46 18.73
CA GLY A 30 -6.21 0.63 19.34
C GLY A 30 -4.90 0.99 18.63
N SER A 31 -4.57 0.38 17.48
CA SER A 31 -3.31 0.66 16.79
C SER A 31 -3.27 2.00 16.07
N THR A 32 -2.07 2.54 15.92
CA THR A 32 -1.76 3.69 15.08
C THR A 32 -1.03 3.24 13.82
N ILE A 33 -1.60 3.51 12.65
CA ILE A 33 -1.07 3.08 11.35
C ILE A 33 -0.57 4.29 10.57
N LEU A 34 0.61 4.19 9.96
CA LEU A 34 1.09 5.15 8.97
C LEU A 34 0.91 4.60 7.56
N THR A 35 0.42 5.42 6.63
CA THR A 35 0.41 5.11 5.19
C THR A 35 0.96 6.27 4.37
N HIS A 36 1.57 5.94 3.24
CA HIS A 36 2.07 6.90 2.27
C HIS A 36 1.11 7.04 1.08
N SER A 37 0.78 8.28 0.70
CA SER A 37 -0.08 8.59 -0.45
C SER A 37 -1.46 7.90 -0.38
N LYS A 38 -2.05 7.59 -1.54
CA LYS A 38 -3.31 6.86 -1.66
C LYS A 38 -3.10 5.50 -2.31
N SER A 39 -3.32 4.44 -1.54
CA SER A 39 -3.32 3.07 -2.05
C SER A 39 -4.72 2.46 -1.99
N ARG A 40 -5.18 1.93 -3.12
CA ARG A 40 -6.49 1.27 -3.26
C ARG A 40 -6.59 0.01 -2.39
N VAL A 41 -5.48 -0.73 -2.25
CA VAL A 41 -5.46 -2.00 -1.50
C VAL A 41 -5.38 -1.73 0.00
N VAL A 42 -4.57 -0.75 0.41
CA VAL A 42 -4.48 -0.33 1.83
C VAL A 42 -5.81 0.23 2.31
N LEU A 43 -6.46 1.10 1.51
CA LEU A 43 -7.80 1.60 1.83
C LEU A 43 -8.81 0.46 2.02
N GLN A 44 -8.76 -0.56 1.16
CA GLN A 44 -9.64 -1.72 1.28
C GLN A 44 -9.30 -2.57 2.50
N ALA A 45 -8.02 -2.75 2.85
CA ALA A 45 -7.63 -3.46 4.07
C ALA A 45 -8.14 -2.74 5.34
N MET A 46 -8.00 -1.41 5.39
CA MET A 46 -8.50 -0.59 6.50
C MET A 46 -10.04 -0.63 6.58
N LYS A 47 -10.73 -0.59 5.42
CA LYS A 47 -12.18 -0.76 5.37
C LYS A 47 -12.63 -2.11 5.94
N GLU A 48 -11.93 -3.17 5.58
CA GLU A 48 -12.25 -4.53 6.05
C GLU A 48 -11.94 -4.70 7.55
N ALA A 49 -10.89 -4.05 8.06
CA ALA A 49 -10.60 -3.98 9.49
C ALA A 49 -11.67 -3.22 10.27
N ALA A 50 -12.10 -2.05 9.77
CA ALA A 50 -13.18 -1.28 10.37
C ALA A 50 -14.53 -2.03 10.34
N ALA A 51 -14.82 -2.75 9.25
CA ALA A 51 -15.99 -3.64 9.16
C ALA A 51 -15.94 -4.81 10.15
N SER A 52 -14.74 -5.15 10.64
CA SER A 52 -14.52 -6.13 11.71
C SER A 52 -14.53 -5.49 13.11
N ASN A 53 -15.08 -4.28 13.24
CA ASN A 53 -15.20 -3.50 14.48
C ASN A 53 -13.85 -3.16 15.15
N LYS A 54 -12.75 -3.09 14.39
CA LYS A 54 -11.47 -2.61 14.90
C LYS A 54 -11.43 -1.09 14.89
N ILE A 55 -11.00 -0.50 15.99
CA ILE A 55 -10.82 0.94 16.16
C ILE A 55 -9.31 1.23 16.05
N PHE A 56 -8.91 2.13 15.17
CA PHE A 56 -7.52 2.49 14.95
C PHE A 56 -7.42 3.91 14.39
N GLU A 57 -6.25 4.52 14.54
CA GLU A 57 -5.93 5.84 13.97
C GLU A 57 -4.98 5.69 12.79
N VAL A 58 -5.10 6.57 11.79
CA VAL A 58 -4.26 6.57 10.61
C VAL A 58 -3.56 7.91 10.40
N TYR A 59 -2.23 7.90 10.37
CA TYR A 59 -1.45 8.98 9.78
C TYR A 59 -1.28 8.76 8.28
N VAL A 60 -1.53 9.81 7.49
CA VAL A 60 -1.35 9.78 6.03
C VAL A 60 -0.40 10.90 5.63
N THR A 61 0.68 10.58 4.91
CA THR A 61 1.55 11.64 4.39
C THR A 61 0.87 12.42 3.27
N SER A 62 1.16 13.71 3.16
CA SER A 62 0.56 14.58 2.13
C SER A 62 0.76 14.05 0.71
N SER A 63 1.87 13.37 0.43
CA SER A 63 2.27 12.92 -0.92
C SER A 63 2.39 14.12 -1.85
N SER A 64 3.28 15.06 -1.50
CA SER A 64 3.59 16.16 -2.41
C SER A 64 4.28 15.60 -3.66
N PRO A 65 3.95 16.09 -4.86
CA PRO A 65 3.17 17.31 -5.14
C PRO A 65 1.68 17.09 -5.47
N ASP A 66 1.22 15.84 -5.60
CA ASP A 66 -0.14 15.55 -6.08
C ASP A 66 -1.21 15.52 -4.99
N ASN A 67 -0.81 15.60 -3.72
CA ASN A 67 -1.69 15.70 -2.57
C ASN A 67 -2.67 14.52 -2.43
N ASN A 68 -2.35 13.34 -2.99
CA ASN A 68 -3.22 12.15 -2.90
C ASN A 68 -3.48 11.72 -1.46
N GLY A 69 -2.57 12.03 -0.53
CA GLY A 69 -2.75 11.72 0.89
C GLY A 69 -4.00 12.38 1.49
N LYS A 70 -4.35 13.59 1.02
CA LYS A 70 -5.59 14.27 1.43
C LYS A 70 -6.82 13.50 0.97
N GLU A 71 -6.79 12.98 -0.25
CA GLU A 71 -7.89 12.19 -0.80
C GLU A 71 -8.05 10.84 -0.08
N MET A 72 -6.93 10.19 0.27
CA MET A 72 -6.92 8.99 1.10
C MET A 72 -7.56 9.26 2.46
N CYS A 73 -7.16 10.36 3.11
CA CYS A 73 -7.69 10.73 4.41
C CYS A 73 -9.19 11.02 4.36
N GLN A 74 -9.65 11.77 3.36
CA GLN A 74 -11.09 11.98 3.13
C GLN A 74 -11.85 10.66 2.93
N SER A 75 -11.24 9.69 2.26
CA SER A 75 -11.84 8.37 2.04
C SER A 75 -11.96 7.58 3.34
N LEU A 76 -10.96 7.67 4.23
CA LEU A 76 -10.98 7.04 5.54
C LEU A 76 -11.98 7.70 6.49
N THR A 77 -12.00 9.04 6.55
CA THR A 77 -12.93 9.80 7.39
C THR A 77 -14.39 9.53 6.99
N LYS A 78 -14.69 9.36 5.70
CA LYS A 78 -16.03 8.94 5.22
C LYS A 78 -16.45 7.56 5.72
N LEU A 79 -15.49 6.70 6.06
CA LEU A 79 -15.73 5.37 6.62
C LEU A 79 -15.77 5.39 8.16
N GLY A 80 -15.63 6.56 8.80
CA GLY A 80 -15.61 6.69 10.25
C GLY A 80 -14.26 6.36 10.91
N ILE A 81 -13.19 6.24 10.12
CA ILE A 81 -11.83 5.95 10.63
C ILE A 81 -11.13 7.28 10.92
N SER A 82 -10.52 7.40 12.11
CA SER A 82 -9.73 8.59 12.48
C SER A 82 -8.51 8.71 11.56
N CYS A 83 -8.34 9.87 10.96
CA CYS A 83 -7.25 10.10 10.02
C CYS A 83 -6.67 11.52 10.14
N THR A 84 -5.34 11.59 10.22
CA THR A 84 -4.58 12.84 10.30
C THR A 84 -3.59 12.92 9.14
N VAL A 85 -3.68 13.98 8.35
CA VAL A 85 -2.70 14.24 7.27
C VAL A 85 -1.47 14.93 7.86
N ILE A 86 -0.29 14.38 7.57
CA ILE A 86 1.01 14.93 7.98
C ILE A 86 1.82 15.37 6.76
N LEU A 87 2.75 16.29 6.96
CA LEU A 87 3.73 16.64 5.93
C LEU A 87 4.66 15.45 5.66
N ASP A 88 5.13 15.32 4.42
CA ASP A 88 6.08 14.26 4.05
C ASP A 88 7.38 14.34 4.89
N SER A 89 7.79 15.55 5.30
CA SER A 89 8.93 15.77 6.20
C SER A 89 8.67 15.43 7.67
N ALA A 90 7.40 15.28 8.07
CA ALA A 90 7.01 15.00 9.46
C ALA A 90 6.95 13.49 9.76
N VAL A 91 7.21 12.62 8.78
CA VAL A 91 7.19 11.15 8.96
C VAL A 91 8.10 10.72 10.11
N GLY A 92 9.33 11.22 10.16
CA GLY A 92 10.27 10.87 11.22
C GLY A 92 9.82 11.34 12.62
N TYR A 93 9.05 12.44 12.69
CA TYR A 93 8.54 12.97 13.96
C TYR A 93 7.40 12.10 14.52
N VAL A 94 6.53 11.58 13.66
CA VAL A 94 5.40 10.74 14.11
C VAL A 94 5.74 9.27 14.25
N MET A 95 6.88 8.81 13.72
CA MET A 95 7.22 7.39 13.66
C MET A 95 7.26 6.72 15.03
N GLU A 96 7.64 7.44 16.09
CA GLU A 96 7.63 6.92 17.48
C GLU A 96 6.23 6.55 17.97
N GLN A 97 5.18 7.17 17.42
CA GLN A 97 3.78 6.94 17.80
C GLN A 97 3.10 5.88 16.92
N VAL A 98 3.78 5.37 15.90
CA VAL A 98 3.22 4.46 14.89
C VAL A 98 3.54 3.02 15.25
N ASP A 99 2.51 2.17 15.35
CA ASP A 99 2.67 0.74 15.61
C ASP A 99 2.96 -0.05 14.32
N MET A 100 2.44 0.42 13.18
CA MET A 100 2.57 -0.26 11.90
C MET A 100 2.59 0.71 10.72
N VAL A 101 3.44 0.43 9.74
CA VAL A 101 3.43 1.13 8.45
C VAL A 101 2.83 0.21 7.38
N MET A 102 1.82 0.70 6.67
CA MET A 102 1.22 0.01 5.52
C MET A 102 1.38 0.87 4.28
N VAL A 103 2.00 0.32 3.24
CA VAL A 103 2.19 1.00 1.94
C VAL A 103 1.67 0.16 0.78
N GLY A 104 1.29 0.83 -0.30
CA GLY A 104 1.05 0.18 -1.58
C GLY A 104 2.36 -0.20 -2.28
N ALA A 105 2.23 -0.93 -3.38
CA ALA A 105 3.31 -1.25 -4.28
C ALA A 105 2.79 -1.20 -5.72
N GLU A 106 3.51 -0.51 -6.61
CA GLU A 106 3.31 -0.53 -8.06
C GLU A 106 4.02 -1.72 -8.70
N GLY A 107 5.11 -2.19 -8.07
CA GLY A 107 5.83 -3.37 -8.49
C GLY A 107 6.62 -4.00 -7.35
N VAL A 108 6.92 -5.28 -7.49
CA VAL A 108 7.81 -6.02 -6.59
C VAL A 108 8.91 -6.64 -7.44
N ALA A 109 10.17 -6.35 -7.12
CA ALA A 109 11.33 -6.90 -7.79
C ALA A 109 11.63 -8.31 -7.30
N GLU A 110 12.41 -9.08 -8.07
CA GLU A 110 12.84 -10.44 -7.71
C GLU A 110 13.58 -10.50 -6.37
N SER A 111 14.33 -9.44 -6.04
CA SER A 111 14.99 -9.28 -4.75
C SER A 111 14.03 -9.20 -3.55
N GLY A 112 12.73 -9.06 -3.80
CA GLY A 112 11.71 -8.75 -2.80
C GLY A 112 11.59 -7.26 -2.48
N GLY A 113 12.38 -6.40 -3.14
CA GLY A 113 12.24 -4.95 -3.02
C GLY A 113 10.97 -4.43 -3.69
N VAL A 114 10.43 -3.33 -3.17
CA VAL A 114 9.17 -2.74 -3.65
C VAL A 114 9.45 -1.47 -4.42
N ILE A 115 8.78 -1.31 -5.56
CA ILE A 115 8.72 -0.06 -6.31
C ILE A 115 7.40 0.59 -5.94
N ASN A 116 7.46 1.79 -5.36
CA ASN A 116 6.28 2.56 -4.97
C ASN A 116 6.23 3.91 -5.69
N LYS A 117 5.04 4.49 -5.81
CA LYS A 117 4.85 5.81 -6.38
C LYS A 117 5.38 6.87 -5.42
N TYR A 118 6.38 7.63 -5.87
CA TYR A 118 6.84 8.85 -5.21
C TYR A 118 6.06 10.08 -5.70
N THR A 119 5.69 10.12 -6.98
CA THR A 119 5.21 11.35 -7.62
C THR A 119 4.25 11.07 -8.78
N SER A 120 3.26 11.95 -9.02
CA SER A 120 2.23 11.75 -10.05
C SER A 120 2.72 11.90 -11.49
N SER A 121 2.18 11.07 -12.38
CA SER A 121 2.33 11.25 -13.83
C SER A 121 1.69 12.54 -14.36
N THR A 122 0.86 13.24 -13.58
CA THR A 122 0.16 14.48 -13.98
C THR A 122 1.04 15.73 -13.85
N LEU A 123 2.27 15.62 -13.37
CA LEU A 123 3.17 16.76 -13.30
C LEU A 123 3.62 17.24 -14.66
N ASN A 124 3.89 18.55 -14.73
CA ASN A 124 4.56 19.18 -15.85
C ASN A 124 5.86 18.42 -16.19
N ASN A 125 6.13 18.22 -17.48
CA ASN A 125 7.28 17.46 -17.97
C ASN A 125 8.63 17.96 -17.42
N ASN A 126 8.74 19.25 -17.10
CA ASN A 126 9.94 19.82 -16.49
C ASN A 126 10.16 19.27 -15.06
N LEU A 127 9.10 19.14 -14.26
CA LEU A 127 9.17 18.65 -12.88
C LEU A 127 9.41 17.13 -12.81
N LYS A 128 8.96 16.37 -13.83
CA LYS A 128 9.28 14.93 -13.94
C LYS A 128 10.76 14.65 -14.14
N LYS A 129 11.50 15.61 -14.69
CA LYS A 129 12.94 15.49 -14.91
C LYS A 129 13.73 15.69 -13.62
N GLU A 130 13.19 16.49 -12.70
CA GLU A 130 13.80 16.81 -11.40
C GLU A 130 13.33 15.87 -10.27
N HIS A 131 12.10 15.36 -10.37
CA HIS A 131 11.51 14.46 -9.37
C HIS A 131 11.20 13.08 -9.98
N PRO A 132 11.81 11.99 -9.48
CA PRO A 132 11.54 10.65 -9.98
C PRO A 132 10.07 10.28 -9.76
N LEU A 133 9.47 9.51 -10.65
CA LEU A 133 8.05 9.13 -10.53
C LEU A 133 7.82 8.04 -9.46
N VAL A 134 8.80 7.17 -9.29
CA VAL A 134 8.76 6.02 -8.40
C VAL A 134 10.06 5.96 -7.61
N ASP A 135 9.98 5.40 -6.41
CA ASP A 135 11.12 5.04 -5.59
C ASP A 135 11.24 3.52 -5.45
N TYR A 136 12.40 3.07 -4.97
CA TYR A 136 12.65 1.67 -4.68
C TYR A 136 12.97 1.52 -3.20
N THR A 137 12.24 0.65 -2.52
CA THR A 137 12.46 0.24 -1.14
C THR A 137 13.16 -1.12 -1.13
N PRO A 138 14.43 -1.18 -0.68
CA PRO A 138 15.16 -2.44 -0.54
C PRO A 138 14.44 -3.47 0.37
N PRO A 139 14.63 -4.78 0.11
CA PRO A 139 13.94 -5.84 0.84
C PRO A 139 14.23 -5.86 2.34
N HIS A 140 15.39 -5.38 2.79
CA HIS A 140 15.75 -5.34 4.21
C HIS A 140 14.96 -4.30 5.03
N TYR A 141 14.21 -3.40 4.38
CA TYR A 141 13.27 -2.50 5.03
C TYR A 141 11.83 -3.03 5.03
N ILE A 142 11.59 -4.19 4.41
CA ILE A 142 10.24 -4.76 4.23
C ILE A 142 10.10 -5.95 5.17
N SER A 143 9.10 -5.89 6.05
CA SER A 143 8.82 -6.99 6.98
C SER A 143 8.04 -8.11 6.29
N LEU A 144 6.93 -7.77 5.63
CA LEU A 144 6.02 -8.72 5.00
C LEU A 144 5.40 -8.10 3.73
N LEU A 145 5.12 -8.95 2.76
CA LEU A 145 4.42 -8.62 1.52
C LEU A 145 3.08 -9.36 1.51
N PHE A 146 1.99 -8.60 1.37
CA PHE A 146 0.64 -9.15 1.24
C PHE A 146 0.29 -9.30 -0.23
N THR A 147 0.09 -10.52 -0.69
CA THR A 147 -0.27 -10.85 -2.08
C THR A 147 -1.52 -11.72 -2.13
N ASP A 148 -2.05 -11.97 -3.31
CA ASP A 148 -3.17 -12.90 -3.52
C ASP A 148 -2.75 -14.38 -3.45
N LEU A 149 -1.43 -14.65 -3.45
CA LEU A 149 -0.83 -15.95 -3.15
C LEU A 149 -0.67 -16.19 -1.65
N GLY A 150 -0.70 -15.12 -0.84
CA GLY A 150 -0.55 -15.17 0.61
C GLY A 150 0.40 -14.12 1.13
N ILE A 151 0.88 -14.35 2.36
CA ILE A 151 1.87 -13.48 3.02
C ILE A 151 3.25 -14.02 2.70
N LEU A 152 4.11 -13.17 2.16
CA LEU A 152 5.47 -13.53 1.78
C LEU A 152 6.47 -12.69 2.58
N THR A 153 7.59 -13.31 2.95
CA THR A 153 8.79 -12.54 3.29
C THR A 153 9.47 -12.09 2.00
N PRO A 154 10.26 -11.00 2.01
CA PRO A 154 10.96 -10.55 0.80
C PRO A 154 11.82 -11.64 0.14
N SER A 155 12.43 -12.53 0.95
CA SER A 155 13.22 -13.66 0.45
C SER A 155 12.41 -14.71 -0.31
N ALA A 156 11.11 -14.85 -0.05
CA ALA A 156 10.24 -15.82 -0.71
C ALA A 156 9.74 -15.36 -2.09
N VAL A 157 9.97 -14.09 -2.45
CA VAL A 157 9.45 -13.50 -3.68
C VAL A 157 10.04 -14.13 -4.93
N SER A 158 11.36 -14.37 -4.96
CA SER A 158 12.02 -14.97 -6.13
C SER A 158 11.42 -16.35 -6.47
N ASP A 159 11.23 -17.21 -5.46
CA ASP A 159 10.63 -18.54 -5.65
C ASP A 159 9.19 -18.48 -6.20
N GLU A 160 8.37 -17.53 -5.71
CA GLU A 160 7.00 -17.36 -6.20
C GLU A 160 6.95 -16.76 -7.61
N LEU A 161 7.86 -15.84 -7.96
CA LEU A 161 7.97 -15.31 -9.31
C LEU A 161 8.38 -16.41 -10.30
N ILE A 162 9.35 -17.25 -9.94
CA ILE A 162 9.76 -18.38 -10.79
C ILE A 162 8.58 -19.29 -11.10
N LYS A 163 7.74 -19.62 -10.10
CA LYS A 163 6.52 -20.42 -10.28
C LYS A 163 5.43 -19.72 -11.11
N LEU A 164 5.41 -18.38 -11.13
CA LEU A 164 4.39 -17.61 -11.83
C LEU A 164 4.72 -17.42 -13.32
N TYR A 165 6.01 -17.40 -13.67
CA TYR A 165 6.49 -17.18 -15.05
C TYR A 165 6.87 -18.47 -15.80
N LEU A 166 7.01 -19.61 -15.11
CA LEU A 166 7.26 -20.94 -15.69
C LEU A 166 5.99 -21.81 -15.67
#